data_AF-A0A2N5AAC8-F1
#
_entry.id   AF-A0A2N5AAC8-F1
#
_cell.length_a   1.000
_cell.length_b   1.000
_cell.length_c   1.000
_cell.angle_alpha   90.00
_cell.angle_beta   90.00
_cell.angle_gamma   90.00
#
_symmetry.space_group_name_H-M   'P 1'
#
loop_
_entity.id
_entity.type
_entity.pdbx_description
1 polymer ?
#
loop_
_entity_poly.entity_id
_entity_poly.type
_entity_poly.pdbx_seq_one_letter_code
_entity_poly.pdbx_strand_id
1 'polypeptide(L)'
;HLTRILPGDSALAELQAAIAKSYSSKGQELVERNWQALALARESLAEVPLQPVNASSPNRPPVVSDAAPDFVKTVTAAMLAGLGDALPVSALPPDGTWPMGTTRWEKRNIAEEIPIWKEALCTQCNHCVAACPHSAIRAKVVAPEEMENAPASLHSLDVKSRDMRGQKYVLQVAPEDCTGCNLCVEVCPAKDRQNPEIKAINMMSRLEHVEEEKVNYDYFLNLPEIDRTKLERIDIRTSQLISPLFEYSGACSGCGETPYIKLLTQLYGDRMLIANATGCSSIYGGNLPSTPYTTDANGRGPAWANSLFEDNAEFGLGFRLTVDQHRQRVMRLLSEFADKLPAELNAALHAEATPEVRREQVAALRQALAGVDGAEELLTDADALVEKSVWLIGGDGWAYDIGFGGLDHVLSLTENVNILVLDTQCYSNT
;
A
#
# COMPACT_ATOMS: atom_id res chain seq x y z
N HIS A 1 -7.48 -32.36 31.34
CA HIS A 1 -6.78 -33.64 31.10
C HIS A 1 -5.32 -33.48 30.64
N LEU A 2 -5.01 -32.60 29.69
CA LEU A 2 -3.63 -32.44 29.18
C LEU A 2 -2.69 -31.68 30.12
N THR A 3 -3.10 -30.50 30.61
CA THR A 3 -2.25 -29.63 31.43
C THR A 3 -2.19 -30.04 32.91
N ARG A 4 -3.18 -30.81 33.38
CA ARG A 4 -3.36 -31.25 34.78
C ARG A 4 -3.34 -30.09 35.81
N ILE A 5 -3.63 -28.86 35.39
CA ILE A 5 -3.69 -27.68 36.27
C ILE A 5 -4.85 -27.77 37.27
N LEU A 6 -6.00 -28.30 36.83
CA LEU A 6 -7.16 -28.55 37.67
C LEU A 6 -7.43 -30.05 37.82
N PRO A 7 -7.91 -30.51 38.99
CA PRO A 7 -8.15 -31.92 39.25
C PRO A 7 -9.45 -32.43 38.58
N GLY A 8 -9.37 -33.62 37.97
CA GLY A 8 -10.53 -34.36 37.48
C GLY A 8 -11.42 -33.59 36.48
N ASP A 9 -12.74 -33.76 36.62
CA ASP A 9 -13.75 -33.11 35.78
C ASP A 9 -14.08 -31.67 36.23
N SER A 10 -13.43 -31.12 37.26
CA SER A 10 -13.72 -29.74 37.72
C SER A 10 -13.45 -28.72 36.60
N ALA A 11 -12.43 -28.97 35.78
CA ALA A 11 -12.13 -28.14 34.61
C ALA A 11 -13.29 -28.09 33.61
N LEU A 12 -14.01 -29.20 33.40
CA LEU A 12 -15.13 -29.22 32.46
C LEU A 12 -16.30 -28.38 32.97
N ALA A 13 -16.63 -28.54 34.25
CA ALA A 13 -17.70 -27.77 34.89
C ALA A 13 -17.39 -26.26 34.88
N GLU A 14 -16.16 -25.87 35.23
CA GLU A 14 -15.72 -24.47 35.19
C GLU A 14 -15.75 -23.89 33.76
N LEU A 15 -15.33 -24.67 32.75
CA LEU A 15 -15.42 -24.24 31.35
C LEU A 15 -16.87 -24.08 30.88
N GLN A 16 -17.75 -25.01 31.24
CA GLN A 16 -19.17 -24.91 30.92
C GLN A 16 -19.81 -23.70 31.59
N ALA A 17 -19.49 -23.45 32.87
CA ALA A 17 -19.96 -22.27 33.60
C ALA A 17 -19.43 -20.97 32.99
N ALA A 18 -18.16 -20.93 32.58
CA ALA A 18 -17.57 -19.79 31.90
C ALA A 18 -18.26 -19.52 30.55
N ILE A 19 -18.53 -20.55 29.74
CA ILE A 19 -19.28 -20.44 28.48
C ILE A 19 -20.67 -19.83 28.74
N ALA A 20 -21.42 -20.36 29.72
CA ALA A 20 -22.74 -19.82 30.04
C ALA A 20 -22.67 -18.37 30.52
N LYS A 21 -21.70 -18.03 31.39
CA LYS A 21 -21.50 -16.66 31.87
C LYS A 21 -21.20 -15.70 30.72
N SER A 22 -20.34 -16.11 29.78
CA SER A 22 -19.90 -15.27 28.66
C SER A 22 -20.96 -15.10 27.57
N TYR A 23 -21.76 -16.14 27.29
CA TYR A 23 -22.63 -16.17 26.11
C TYR A 23 -24.13 -16.23 26.38
N SER A 24 -24.57 -16.37 27.64
CA SER A 24 -26.00 -16.41 27.97
C SER A 24 -26.79 -15.20 27.48
N SER A 25 -26.17 -14.00 27.47
CA SER A 25 -26.77 -12.79 26.91
C SER A 25 -27.04 -12.84 25.40
N LYS A 26 -26.36 -13.74 24.67
CA LYS A 26 -26.52 -13.94 23.22
C LYS A 26 -27.50 -15.07 22.87
N GLY A 27 -28.11 -15.70 23.87
CA GLY A 27 -29.12 -16.75 23.70
C GLY A 27 -28.63 -18.15 24.07
N GLN A 28 -29.58 -18.97 24.52
CA GLN A 28 -29.33 -20.32 25.05
C GLN A 28 -28.77 -21.28 23.99
N GLU A 29 -29.24 -21.18 22.74
CA GLU A 29 -28.76 -22.01 21.64
C GLU A 29 -27.25 -21.85 21.42
N LEU A 30 -26.71 -20.63 21.53
CA LEU A 30 -25.28 -20.39 21.39
C LEU A 30 -24.48 -21.05 22.53
N VAL A 31 -24.99 -20.99 23.76
CA VAL A 31 -24.38 -21.64 24.93
C VAL A 31 -24.32 -23.16 24.71
N GLU A 32 -25.44 -23.76 24.30
CA GLU A 32 -25.54 -25.20 24.06
C GLU A 32 -24.61 -25.66 22.94
N ARG A 33 -24.53 -24.93 21.83
CA ARG A 33 -23.58 -25.22 20.74
C ARG A 33 -22.13 -25.19 21.21
N ASN A 34 -21.76 -24.24 22.09
CA ASN A 34 -20.41 -24.18 22.66
C ASN A 34 -20.14 -25.35 23.63
N TRP A 35 -21.13 -25.76 24.42
CA TRP A 35 -21.01 -26.95 25.27
C TRP A 35 -20.87 -28.25 24.44
N GLN A 36 -21.60 -28.36 23.33
CA GLN A 36 -21.45 -29.48 22.39
C GLN A 36 -20.05 -29.51 21.78
N ALA A 37 -19.53 -28.35 21.34
CA ALA A 37 -18.16 -28.26 20.82
C ALA A 37 -17.12 -28.69 21.89
N LEU A 38 -17.32 -28.30 23.15
CA LEU A 38 -16.45 -28.70 24.25
C LEU A 38 -16.47 -30.21 24.51
N ALA A 39 -17.65 -30.83 24.47
CA ALA A 39 -17.79 -32.28 24.59
C ALA A 39 -17.07 -32.99 23.43
N LEU A 40 -17.34 -32.57 22.19
CA LEU A 40 -16.73 -33.15 20.99
C LEU A 40 -15.20 -32.99 20.99
N ALA A 41 -14.66 -31.87 21.45
CA ALA A 41 -13.22 -31.65 21.56
C ALA A 41 -12.56 -32.64 22.53
N ARG A 42 -13.23 -32.98 23.64
CA ARG A 42 -12.74 -33.98 24.59
C ARG A 42 -12.74 -35.39 23.98
N GLU A 43 -13.77 -35.73 23.22
CA GLU A 43 -13.90 -37.03 22.57
C GLU A 43 -12.95 -37.20 21.38
N SER A 44 -12.70 -36.11 20.65
CA SER A 44 -11.86 -36.11 19.44
C SER A 44 -10.37 -35.95 19.75
N LEU A 45 -9.98 -35.84 21.02
CA LEU A 45 -8.59 -35.69 21.41
C LEU A 45 -7.85 -37.03 21.28
N ALA A 46 -6.88 -37.08 20.38
CA ALA A 46 -6.02 -38.23 20.17
C ALA A 46 -4.54 -37.86 20.26
N GLU A 47 -3.73 -38.76 20.82
CA GLU A 47 -2.27 -38.62 20.84
C GLU A 47 -1.71 -38.96 19.45
N VAL A 48 -0.91 -38.05 18.89
CA VAL A 48 -0.16 -38.30 17.65
C VAL A 48 1.24 -38.77 18.05
N PRO A 49 1.59 -40.05 17.80
CA PRO A 49 2.89 -40.58 18.23
C PRO A 49 4.03 -39.91 17.46
N LEU A 50 5.07 -39.50 18.19
CA LEU A 50 6.27 -38.92 17.58
C LEU A 50 7.03 -39.98 16.78
N GLN A 51 7.49 -39.61 15.58
CA GLN A 51 8.34 -40.44 14.72
C GLN A 51 9.67 -39.73 14.45
N PRO A 52 10.75 -40.47 14.12
CA PRO A 52 12.00 -39.86 13.66
C PRO A 52 11.75 -38.93 12.47
N VAL A 53 12.44 -37.79 12.44
CA VAL A 53 12.35 -36.83 11.33
C VAL A 53 12.83 -37.51 10.05
N ASN A 54 12.01 -37.46 9.00
CA ASN A 54 12.40 -37.95 7.68
C ASN A 54 13.42 -36.98 7.07
N ALA A 55 14.62 -37.48 6.78
CA ALA A 55 15.69 -36.68 6.18
C ALA A 55 15.34 -36.13 4.78
N SER A 56 14.35 -36.73 4.10
CA SER A 56 13.84 -36.26 2.81
C SER A 56 12.70 -35.24 2.94
N SER A 57 12.30 -34.85 4.15
CA SER A 57 11.29 -33.81 4.35
C SER A 57 11.80 -32.46 3.84
N PRO A 58 10.96 -31.66 3.16
CA PRO A 58 11.35 -30.35 2.69
C PRO A 58 11.66 -29.43 3.88
N ASN A 59 12.66 -28.56 3.70
CA ASN A 59 12.91 -27.48 4.64
C ASN A 59 11.78 -26.45 4.58
N ARG A 60 11.58 -25.74 5.69
CA ARG A 60 10.69 -24.58 5.71
C ARG A 60 11.22 -23.54 4.70
N PRO A 61 10.35 -22.97 3.83
CA PRO A 61 10.77 -21.87 2.96
C PRO A 61 11.24 -20.67 3.79
N PRO A 62 12.08 -19.79 3.21
CA PRO A 62 12.46 -18.55 3.86
C PRO A 62 11.24 -17.68 4.14
N VAL A 63 11.33 -16.81 5.15
CA VAL A 63 10.22 -15.94 5.59
C VAL A 63 9.85 -14.91 4.52
N VAL A 64 10.83 -14.47 3.73
CA VAL A 64 10.67 -13.57 2.59
C VAL A 64 11.42 -14.17 1.39
N SER A 65 11.07 -13.72 0.18
CA SER A 65 11.75 -14.16 -1.05
C SER A 65 13.24 -13.80 -1.06
N ASP A 66 14.07 -14.66 -1.65
CA ASP A 66 15.49 -14.40 -1.88
C ASP A 66 15.75 -13.22 -2.85
N ALA A 67 14.73 -12.84 -3.64
CA ALA A 67 14.78 -11.66 -4.49
C ALA A 67 14.64 -10.34 -3.72
N ALA A 68 14.32 -10.39 -2.42
CA ALA A 68 14.17 -9.20 -1.60
C ALA A 68 15.54 -8.50 -1.36
N PRO A 69 15.54 -7.17 -1.13
CA PRO A 69 16.74 -6.43 -0.74
C PRO A 69 17.40 -7.00 0.52
N ASP A 70 18.71 -6.81 0.66
CA ASP A 70 19.48 -7.40 1.77
C ASP A 70 18.94 -6.99 3.15
N PHE A 71 18.54 -5.73 3.32
CA PHE A 71 17.92 -5.27 4.56
C PHE A 71 16.62 -6.04 4.87
N VAL A 72 15.80 -6.34 3.85
CA VAL A 72 14.56 -7.10 4.02
C VAL A 72 14.86 -8.55 4.40
N LYS A 73 15.85 -9.19 3.75
CA LYS A 73 16.24 -10.58 4.04
C LYS A 73 16.88 -10.77 5.42
N THR A 74 17.59 -9.76 5.91
CA THR A 74 18.40 -9.87 7.13
C THR A 74 17.72 -9.29 8.36
N VAL A 75 17.09 -8.11 8.24
CA VAL A 75 16.47 -7.39 9.36
C VAL A 75 14.97 -7.65 9.39
N THR A 76 14.24 -7.31 8.31
CA THR A 76 12.78 -7.47 8.26
C THR A 76 12.37 -8.93 8.45
N ALA A 77 13.01 -9.88 7.75
CA ALA A 77 12.70 -11.29 7.86
C ALA A 77 12.93 -11.85 9.27
N ALA A 78 13.96 -11.40 9.98
CA ALA A 78 14.22 -11.81 11.36
C ALA A 78 13.14 -11.29 12.31
N MET A 79 12.71 -10.03 12.15
CA MET A 79 11.61 -9.45 12.93
C MET A 79 10.29 -10.18 12.65
N LEU A 80 9.97 -10.46 11.38
CA LEU A 80 8.79 -11.24 10.98
C LEU A 80 8.83 -12.69 11.49
N ALA A 81 10.02 -13.28 11.66
CA ALA A 81 10.21 -14.60 12.24
C ALA A 81 10.04 -14.65 13.76
N GLY A 82 9.81 -13.52 14.43
CA GLY A 82 9.80 -13.41 15.90
C GLY A 82 11.21 -13.50 16.52
N LEU A 83 12.25 -13.17 15.75
CA LEU A 83 13.66 -13.19 16.17
C LEU A 83 14.26 -11.78 16.25
N GLY A 84 13.41 -10.75 16.35
CA GLY A 84 13.84 -9.35 16.39
C GLY A 84 14.80 -9.01 17.54
N ASP A 85 14.58 -9.56 18.73
CA ASP A 85 15.44 -9.35 19.91
C ASP A 85 16.88 -9.87 19.72
N ALA A 86 17.12 -10.74 18.74
CA ALA A 86 18.46 -11.25 18.43
C ALA A 86 19.26 -10.30 17.51
N LEU A 87 18.64 -9.28 16.93
CA LEU A 87 19.31 -8.33 16.06
C LEU A 87 20.25 -7.41 16.88
N PRO A 88 21.51 -7.23 16.46
CA PRO A 88 22.40 -6.29 17.13
C PRO A 88 21.98 -4.85 16.83
N VAL A 89 22.36 -3.91 17.69
CA VAL A 89 22.14 -2.46 17.48
C VAL A 89 22.67 -2.00 16.10
N SER A 90 23.78 -2.57 15.64
CA SER A 90 24.38 -2.26 14.33
C SER A 90 23.55 -2.70 13.11
N ALA A 91 22.48 -3.48 13.31
CA ALA A 91 21.57 -3.85 12.23
C ALA A 91 20.57 -2.74 11.87
N LEU A 92 20.39 -1.76 12.75
CA LEU A 92 19.38 -0.71 12.60
C LEU A 92 20.01 0.62 12.17
N PRO A 93 19.33 1.40 11.30
CA PRO A 93 19.77 2.75 10.96
C PRO A 93 19.77 3.66 12.19
N PRO A 94 20.80 4.52 12.37
CA PRO A 94 20.98 5.31 13.59
C PRO A 94 19.92 6.40 13.79
N ASP A 95 19.24 6.80 12.71
CA ASP A 95 18.16 7.79 12.69
C ASP A 95 16.76 7.16 12.69
N GLY A 96 16.67 5.82 12.73
CA GLY A 96 15.40 5.09 12.68
C GLY A 96 14.71 5.15 11.31
N THR A 97 15.38 5.62 10.25
CA THR A 97 14.83 5.55 8.89
C THR A 97 14.69 4.11 8.44
N TRP A 98 13.71 3.84 7.57
CA TRP A 98 13.43 2.49 7.09
C TRP A 98 13.24 2.47 5.57
N PRO A 99 13.66 1.40 4.88
CA PRO A 99 13.40 1.27 3.45
C PRO A 99 11.90 1.25 3.15
N MET A 100 11.55 1.78 1.98
CA MET A 100 10.19 1.80 1.45
C MET A 100 9.84 0.50 0.72
N GLY A 101 8.55 0.25 0.53
CA GLY A 101 8.01 -0.82 -0.31
C GLY A 101 8.37 -2.21 0.22
N THR A 102 8.41 -2.38 1.53
CA THR A 102 8.83 -3.64 2.14
C THR A 102 7.66 -4.62 2.34
N THR A 103 6.42 -4.14 2.41
CA THR A 103 5.21 -5.00 2.52
C THR A 103 5.05 -5.97 1.35
N ARG A 104 5.52 -5.61 0.14
CA ARG A 104 5.44 -6.47 -1.06
C ARG A 104 6.14 -7.82 -0.89
N TRP A 105 7.06 -7.93 0.08
CA TRP A 105 7.84 -9.14 0.35
C TRP A 105 7.23 -10.03 1.43
N GLU A 106 6.19 -9.56 2.15
CA GLU A 106 5.56 -10.33 3.22
C GLU A 106 4.75 -11.52 2.69
N LYS A 107 3.98 -11.31 1.61
CA LYS A 107 3.10 -12.33 1.00
C LYS A 107 2.33 -13.14 2.05
N ARG A 108 1.65 -12.44 2.97
CA ARG A 108 1.07 -12.99 4.21
C ARG A 108 0.10 -14.14 3.97
N ASN A 109 -0.57 -14.16 2.81
CA ASN A 109 -1.37 -15.27 2.31
C ASN A 109 -2.50 -15.71 3.28
N ILE A 110 -3.23 -14.71 3.81
CA ILE A 110 -4.19 -14.88 4.92
C ILE A 110 -5.64 -15.08 4.49
N ALA A 111 -5.98 -14.84 3.22
CA ALA A 111 -7.36 -14.94 2.78
C ALA A 111 -7.82 -16.41 2.65
N GLU A 112 -9.09 -16.68 2.95
CA GLU A 112 -9.74 -17.95 2.63
C GLU A 112 -10.21 -17.98 1.17
N GLU A 113 -10.74 -16.85 0.69
CA GLU A 113 -11.18 -16.64 -0.68
C GLU A 113 -10.50 -15.43 -1.30
N ILE A 114 -10.28 -15.48 -2.61
CA ILE A 114 -9.71 -14.39 -3.41
C ILE A 114 -10.63 -14.05 -4.59
N PRO A 115 -10.60 -12.79 -5.09
CA PRO A 115 -11.43 -12.39 -6.21
C PRO A 115 -10.88 -12.90 -7.54
N ILE A 116 -11.64 -13.76 -8.21
CA ILE A 116 -11.31 -14.32 -9.54
C ILE A 116 -12.12 -13.61 -10.62
N TRP A 117 -11.42 -13.19 -11.67
CA TRP A 117 -11.95 -12.39 -12.77
C TRP A 117 -12.72 -13.26 -13.79
N LYS A 118 -13.90 -12.79 -14.22
CA LYS A 118 -14.69 -13.32 -15.33
C LYS A 118 -14.75 -12.28 -16.45
N GLU A 119 -13.78 -12.35 -17.34
CA GLU A 119 -13.47 -11.37 -18.37
C GLU A 119 -14.65 -11.10 -19.31
N ALA A 120 -15.43 -12.14 -19.65
CA ALA A 120 -16.59 -12.02 -20.54
C ALA A 120 -17.67 -11.03 -20.06
N LEU A 121 -17.77 -10.82 -18.74
CA LEU A 121 -18.74 -9.91 -18.14
C LEU A 121 -18.16 -8.50 -17.89
N CYS A 122 -16.83 -8.35 -17.93
CA CYS A 122 -16.15 -7.16 -17.45
C CYS A 122 -16.43 -5.92 -18.31
N THR A 123 -16.78 -4.81 -17.65
CA THR A 123 -17.02 -3.51 -18.27
C THR A 123 -15.78 -2.62 -18.31
N GLN A 124 -14.65 -3.04 -17.73
CA GLN A 124 -13.39 -2.28 -17.66
C GLN A 124 -13.55 -0.92 -16.94
N CYS A 125 -14.36 -0.89 -15.88
CA CYS A 125 -14.68 0.31 -15.11
C CYS A 125 -13.71 0.64 -13.96
N ASN A 126 -12.89 -0.34 -13.54
CA ASN A 126 -11.93 -0.25 -12.43
C ASN A 126 -12.51 0.08 -11.04
N HIS A 127 -13.82 -0.04 -10.81
CA HIS A 127 -14.40 0.11 -9.46
C HIS A 127 -13.82 -0.89 -8.45
N CYS A 128 -13.56 -2.13 -8.89
CA CYS A 128 -12.92 -3.16 -8.08
C CYS A 128 -11.51 -2.77 -7.62
N VAL A 129 -10.73 -2.12 -8.50
CA VAL A 129 -9.38 -1.61 -8.20
C VAL A 129 -9.44 -0.41 -7.27
N ALA A 130 -10.39 0.50 -7.48
CA ALA A 130 -10.59 1.68 -6.63
C ALA A 130 -10.97 1.30 -5.21
N ALA A 131 -11.90 0.34 -5.04
CA ALA A 131 -12.40 -0.07 -3.74
C ALA A 131 -11.43 -0.94 -2.93
N CYS A 132 -10.35 -1.46 -3.55
CA CYS A 132 -9.43 -2.35 -2.87
C CYS A 132 -8.59 -1.59 -1.83
N PRO A 133 -8.68 -1.93 -0.53
CA PRO A 133 -7.94 -1.24 0.52
C PRO A 133 -6.46 -1.63 0.60
N HIS A 134 -6.03 -2.67 -0.13
CA HIS A 134 -4.66 -3.20 -0.03
C HIS A 134 -3.92 -3.16 -1.36
N SER A 135 -4.49 -2.56 -2.41
CA SER A 135 -3.94 -2.63 -3.78
C SER A 135 -3.73 -4.08 -4.25
N ALA A 136 -4.52 -5.02 -3.72
CA ALA A 136 -4.44 -6.45 -4.01
C ALA A 136 -5.23 -6.87 -5.26
N ILE A 137 -5.86 -5.92 -5.95
CA ILE A 137 -6.35 -6.09 -7.31
C ILE A 137 -6.03 -4.84 -8.11
N ARG A 138 -5.44 -5.01 -9.29
CA ARG A 138 -4.93 -3.93 -10.12
C ARG A 138 -5.27 -4.16 -11.58
N ALA A 139 -5.31 -3.07 -12.34
CA ALA A 139 -5.49 -3.12 -13.77
C ALA A 139 -4.34 -2.43 -14.51
N LYS A 140 -3.95 -2.97 -15.66
CA LYS A 140 -3.02 -2.34 -16.60
C LYS A 140 -3.64 -2.28 -17.98
N VAL A 141 -3.22 -1.28 -18.75
CA VAL A 141 -3.48 -1.20 -20.18
C VAL A 141 -2.14 -1.23 -20.90
N VAL A 142 -1.96 -2.22 -21.77
CA VAL A 142 -0.68 -2.53 -22.41
C VAL A 142 -0.85 -2.77 -23.91
N ALA A 143 0.24 -2.67 -24.65
CA ALA A 143 0.24 -2.97 -26.07
C ALA A 143 0.00 -4.48 -26.30
N PRO A 144 -0.63 -4.91 -27.41
CA PRO A 144 -0.88 -6.33 -27.67
C PRO A 144 0.35 -7.22 -27.63
N GLU A 145 1.51 -6.70 -28.01
CA GLU A 145 2.79 -7.41 -28.06
C GLU A 145 3.26 -7.84 -26.66
N GLU A 146 2.92 -7.05 -25.62
CA GLU A 146 3.24 -7.35 -24.22
C GLU A 146 2.49 -8.58 -23.69
N MET A 147 1.46 -9.05 -24.42
CA MET A 147 0.66 -10.22 -24.05
C MET A 147 1.03 -11.48 -24.84
N GLU A 148 1.97 -11.42 -25.78
CA GLU A 148 2.35 -12.58 -26.61
C GLU A 148 2.98 -13.71 -25.79
N ASN A 149 3.73 -13.38 -24.74
CA ASN A 149 4.41 -14.32 -23.86
C ASN A 149 3.69 -14.52 -22.51
N ALA A 150 2.45 -14.03 -22.40
CA ALA A 150 1.67 -14.17 -21.17
C ALA A 150 1.34 -15.65 -20.89
N PRO A 151 1.27 -16.05 -19.60
CA PRO A 151 0.74 -17.35 -19.22
C PRO A 151 -0.64 -17.58 -19.86
N ALA A 152 -0.94 -18.81 -20.25
CA ALA A 152 -2.23 -19.15 -20.87
C ALA A 152 -3.44 -18.86 -19.95
N SER A 153 -3.22 -18.85 -18.63
CA SER A 153 -4.18 -18.49 -17.58
C SER A 153 -4.34 -16.98 -17.39
N LEU A 154 -3.41 -16.14 -17.88
CA LEU A 154 -3.51 -14.69 -17.75
C LEU A 154 -4.38 -14.12 -18.87
N HIS A 155 -5.64 -13.87 -18.53
CA HIS A 155 -6.61 -13.31 -19.47
C HIS A 155 -6.37 -11.82 -19.77
N SER A 156 -6.82 -11.37 -20.94
CA SER A 156 -6.90 -9.95 -21.29
C SER A 156 -8.11 -9.67 -22.19
N LEU A 157 -8.52 -8.41 -22.26
CA LEU A 157 -9.59 -7.93 -23.13
C LEU A 157 -9.09 -6.81 -24.03
N ASP A 158 -9.66 -6.65 -25.21
CA ASP A 158 -9.46 -5.41 -25.98
C ASP A 158 -10.06 -4.22 -25.22
N VAL A 159 -9.32 -3.11 -25.16
CA VAL A 159 -9.81 -1.89 -24.50
C VAL A 159 -11.03 -1.34 -25.24
N LYS A 160 -12.11 -1.11 -24.50
CA LYS A 160 -13.39 -0.63 -25.04
C LYS A 160 -13.42 0.87 -25.35
N SER A 161 -12.57 1.66 -24.69
CA SER A 161 -12.61 3.12 -24.84
C SER A 161 -11.82 3.62 -26.05
N ARG A 162 -12.23 4.77 -26.57
CA ARG A 162 -11.73 5.31 -27.85
C ARG A 162 -10.30 5.85 -27.74
N ASP A 163 -9.96 6.44 -26.60
CA ASP A 163 -8.68 7.04 -26.23
C ASP A 163 -7.53 6.02 -26.13
N MET A 164 -7.85 4.74 -25.89
CA MET A 164 -6.86 3.65 -25.75
C MET A 164 -7.18 2.48 -26.68
N ARG A 165 -7.83 2.74 -27.82
CA ARG A 165 -8.24 1.69 -28.77
C ARG A 165 -7.01 0.96 -29.33
N GLY A 166 -7.11 -0.36 -29.43
CA GLY A 166 -6.03 -1.23 -29.93
C GLY A 166 -5.09 -1.75 -28.83
N GLN A 167 -5.27 -1.29 -27.59
CA GLN A 167 -4.54 -1.80 -26.43
C GLN A 167 -5.30 -2.98 -25.78
N LYS A 168 -4.60 -3.71 -24.91
CA LYS A 168 -5.13 -4.79 -24.06
C LYS A 168 -5.32 -4.32 -22.64
N TYR A 169 -6.45 -4.65 -22.05
CA TYR A 169 -6.78 -4.46 -20.65
C TYR A 169 -6.56 -5.77 -19.89
N VAL A 170 -5.78 -5.69 -18.81
CA VAL A 170 -5.48 -6.81 -17.90
C VAL A 170 -5.93 -6.43 -16.50
N LEU A 171 -6.72 -7.26 -15.85
CA LEU A 171 -7.12 -7.11 -14.44
C LEU A 171 -6.60 -8.31 -13.67
N GLN A 172 -5.81 -8.09 -12.64
CA GLN A 172 -5.12 -9.15 -11.93
C GLN A 172 -5.17 -8.96 -10.42
N VAL A 173 -5.40 -10.07 -9.71
CA VAL A 173 -5.33 -10.15 -8.24
C VAL A 173 -3.90 -10.48 -7.79
N ALA A 174 -3.48 -9.90 -6.67
CA ALA A 174 -2.32 -10.31 -5.89
C ALA A 174 -2.79 -11.35 -4.86
N PRO A 175 -2.74 -12.66 -5.16
CA PRO A 175 -3.47 -13.66 -4.38
C PRO A 175 -2.95 -13.79 -2.94
N GLU A 176 -1.66 -13.56 -2.73
CA GLU A 176 -1.02 -13.68 -1.41
C GLU A 176 -1.13 -12.40 -0.57
N ASP A 177 -1.50 -11.28 -1.19
CA ASP A 177 -1.67 -9.99 -0.50
C ASP A 177 -3.15 -9.60 -0.33
N CYS A 178 -4.07 -10.35 -0.93
CA CYS A 178 -5.50 -10.19 -0.73
C CYS A 178 -5.89 -10.56 0.71
N THR A 179 -6.79 -9.78 1.31
CA THR A 179 -7.32 -10.04 2.66
C THR A 179 -8.72 -10.67 2.66
N GLY A 180 -9.29 -10.97 1.48
CA GLY A 180 -10.62 -11.58 1.36
C GLY A 180 -11.80 -10.67 1.72
N CYS A 181 -11.65 -9.35 1.73
CA CYS A 181 -12.69 -8.41 2.21
C CYS A 181 -13.98 -8.32 1.35
N ASN A 182 -14.02 -8.96 0.18
CA ASN A 182 -15.16 -8.97 -0.75
C ASN A 182 -15.58 -7.59 -1.34
N LEU A 183 -14.99 -6.46 -0.94
CA LEU A 183 -15.38 -5.12 -1.42
C LEU A 183 -15.34 -4.97 -2.94
N CYS A 184 -14.31 -5.53 -3.60
CA CYS A 184 -14.15 -5.46 -5.05
C CYS A 184 -15.29 -6.15 -5.83
N VAL A 185 -15.86 -7.21 -5.26
CA VAL A 185 -17.02 -7.93 -5.79
C VAL A 185 -18.31 -7.17 -5.49
N GLU A 186 -18.44 -6.60 -4.29
CA GLU A 186 -19.62 -5.80 -3.92
C GLU A 186 -19.81 -4.60 -4.84
N VAL A 187 -18.73 -3.85 -5.13
CA VAL A 187 -18.80 -2.67 -6.00
C VAL A 187 -18.88 -2.99 -7.49
N CYS A 188 -18.74 -4.25 -7.90
CA CYS A 188 -18.74 -4.63 -9.31
C CYS A 188 -20.15 -4.43 -9.92
N PRO A 189 -20.33 -3.50 -10.87
CA PRO A 189 -21.64 -3.24 -11.45
C PRO A 189 -22.04 -4.27 -12.51
N ALA A 190 -21.08 -5.04 -13.02
CA ALA A 190 -21.30 -6.00 -14.09
C ALA A 190 -21.75 -7.36 -13.52
N LYS A 191 -22.90 -7.83 -14.03
CA LYS A 191 -23.55 -9.08 -13.63
C LYS A 191 -23.94 -9.89 -14.85
N ASP A 192 -23.97 -11.21 -14.71
CA ASP A 192 -24.52 -12.10 -15.73
C ASP A 192 -26.03 -11.86 -15.90
N ARG A 193 -26.52 -12.03 -17.14
CA ARG A 193 -27.92 -11.75 -17.48
C ARG A 193 -28.88 -12.84 -17.00
N GLN A 194 -28.40 -14.08 -16.90
CA GLN A 194 -29.21 -15.24 -16.51
C GLN A 194 -29.13 -15.47 -15.00
N ASN A 195 -27.96 -15.24 -14.39
CA ASN A 195 -27.76 -15.36 -12.95
C ASN A 195 -27.05 -14.11 -12.35
N PRO A 196 -27.80 -13.16 -11.78
CA PRO A 196 -27.25 -11.92 -11.20
C PRO A 196 -26.26 -12.10 -10.03
N GLU A 197 -26.21 -13.29 -9.42
CA GLU A 197 -25.20 -13.62 -8.39
C GLU A 197 -23.80 -13.76 -8.99
N ILE A 198 -23.71 -14.08 -10.28
CA ILE A 198 -22.43 -14.14 -11.00
C ILE A 198 -22.07 -12.74 -11.48
N LYS A 199 -21.00 -12.19 -10.93
CA LYS A 199 -20.44 -10.89 -11.31
C LYS A 199 -19.22 -11.06 -12.22
N ALA A 200 -18.71 -9.95 -12.76
CA ALA A 200 -17.43 -9.96 -13.49
C ALA A 200 -16.22 -10.28 -12.60
N ILE A 201 -16.38 -10.25 -11.29
CA ILE A 201 -15.38 -10.69 -10.33
C ILE A 201 -16.09 -11.36 -9.16
N ASN A 202 -15.59 -12.49 -8.66
CA ASN A 202 -16.28 -13.29 -7.65
C ASN A 202 -15.28 -13.85 -6.65
N MET A 203 -15.65 -13.93 -5.37
CA MET A 203 -14.84 -14.63 -4.37
C MET A 203 -14.86 -16.13 -4.68
N MET A 204 -13.67 -16.73 -4.72
CA MET A 204 -13.49 -18.18 -4.89
C MET A 204 -12.39 -18.68 -3.96
N SER A 205 -12.36 -19.99 -3.71
CA SER A 205 -11.39 -20.65 -2.83
C SER A 205 -9.95 -20.28 -3.18
N ARG A 206 -9.23 -19.66 -2.24
CA ARG A 206 -7.81 -19.35 -2.43
C ARG A 206 -7.00 -20.61 -2.68
N LEU A 207 -7.29 -21.71 -1.99
CA LEU A 207 -6.55 -22.98 -2.11
C LEU A 207 -6.60 -23.56 -3.52
N GLU A 208 -7.69 -23.31 -4.26
CA GLU A 208 -7.87 -23.81 -5.62
C GLU A 208 -7.17 -22.94 -6.66
N HIS A 209 -6.93 -21.64 -6.36
CA HIS A 209 -6.50 -20.66 -7.36
C HIS A 209 -5.12 -20.02 -7.10
N VAL A 210 -4.59 -20.07 -5.87
CA VAL A 210 -3.40 -19.29 -5.48
C VAL A 210 -2.16 -19.57 -6.33
N GLU A 211 -1.87 -20.82 -6.68
CA GLU A 211 -0.66 -21.14 -7.43
C GLU A 211 -0.72 -20.63 -8.88
N GLU A 212 -1.90 -20.68 -9.52
CA GLU A 212 -2.10 -20.11 -10.86
C GLU A 212 -2.01 -18.58 -10.82
N GLU A 213 -2.71 -17.97 -9.86
CA GLU A 213 -2.76 -16.50 -9.75
C GLU A 213 -1.42 -15.89 -9.33
N LYS A 214 -0.53 -16.64 -8.66
CA LYS A 214 0.84 -16.20 -8.38
C LYS A 214 1.63 -16.02 -9.68
N VAL A 215 1.57 -17.01 -10.58
CA VAL A 215 2.24 -16.95 -11.89
C VAL A 215 1.69 -15.81 -12.73
N ASN A 216 0.36 -15.65 -12.74
CA ASN A 216 -0.30 -14.54 -13.43
C ASN A 216 0.13 -13.18 -12.86
N TYR A 217 0.20 -13.07 -11.53
CA TYR A 217 0.57 -11.83 -10.86
C TYR A 217 2.03 -11.44 -11.09
N ASP A 218 2.95 -12.40 -11.06
CA ASP A 218 4.35 -12.16 -11.37
C ASP A 218 4.55 -11.64 -12.80
N TYR A 219 3.83 -12.19 -13.78
CA TYR A 219 3.83 -11.64 -15.14
C TYR A 219 3.22 -10.23 -15.18
N PHE A 220 2.08 -10.01 -14.53
CA PHE A 220 1.40 -8.72 -14.45
C PHE A 220 2.29 -7.62 -13.86
N LEU A 221 3.10 -7.94 -12.84
CA LEU A 221 4.03 -6.98 -12.25
C LEU A 221 5.11 -6.52 -13.24
N ASN A 222 5.50 -7.37 -14.19
CA ASN A 222 6.51 -7.05 -15.21
C ASN A 222 5.95 -6.32 -16.43
N LEU A 223 4.62 -6.26 -16.60
CA LEU A 223 3.99 -5.47 -17.66
C LEU A 223 4.31 -3.96 -17.51
N PRO A 224 4.45 -3.20 -18.61
CA PRO A 224 4.75 -1.78 -18.54
C PRO A 224 3.63 -0.99 -17.83
N GLU A 225 4.03 0.04 -17.09
CA GLU A 225 3.11 0.98 -16.47
C GLU A 225 2.64 2.03 -17.47
N ILE A 226 1.40 2.52 -17.31
CA ILE A 226 0.89 3.59 -18.18
C ILE A 226 1.60 4.90 -17.86
N ASP A 227 2.00 5.62 -18.90
CA ASP A 227 2.48 6.98 -18.76
C ASP A 227 1.30 7.92 -18.47
N ARG A 228 1.29 8.53 -17.28
CA ARG A 228 0.20 9.40 -16.83
C ARG A 228 -0.05 10.59 -17.75
N THR A 229 0.96 11.04 -18.50
CA THR A 229 0.83 12.17 -19.43
C THR A 229 -0.01 11.82 -20.66
N LYS A 230 -0.20 10.52 -20.93
CA LYS A 230 -1.03 10.01 -22.03
C LYS A 230 -2.51 9.90 -21.64
N LEU A 231 -2.87 10.12 -20.38
CA LEU A 231 -4.26 10.09 -19.94
C LEU A 231 -4.95 11.41 -20.29
N GLU A 232 -5.94 11.37 -21.18
CA GLU A 232 -6.72 12.56 -21.56
C GLU A 232 -7.51 13.16 -20.39
N ARG A 233 -7.88 12.33 -19.41
CA ARG A 233 -8.64 12.73 -18.22
C ARG A 233 -8.33 11.84 -17.03
N ILE A 234 -8.48 12.40 -15.85
CA ILE A 234 -8.43 11.66 -14.59
C ILE A 234 -9.85 11.47 -14.07
N ASP A 235 -10.33 10.23 -14.09
CA ASP A 235 -11.59 9.81 -13.49
C ASP A 235 -11.37 8.51 -12.69
N ILE A 236 -12.44 7.95 -12.11
CA ILE A 236 -12.36 6.68 -11.35
C ILE A 236 -11.84 5.51 -12.18
N ARG A 237 -11.97 5.55 -13.51
CA ARG A 237 -11.49 4.48 -14.38
C ARG A 237 -10.01 4.67 -14.69
N THR A 238 -9.62 5.85 -15.14
CA THR A 238 -8.24 6.11 -15.63
C THR A 238 -7.23 6.27 -14.49
N SER A 239 -7.63 6.87 -13.36
CA SER A 239 -6.75 6.98 -12.18
C SER A 239 -6.26 5.62 -11.69
N GLN A 240 -7.06 4.58 -11.89
CA GLN A 240 -6.78 3.21 -11.42
C GLN A 240 -5.87 2.42 -12.35
N LEU A 241 -5.49 3.00 -13.49
CA LEU A 241 -4.43 2.48 -14.37
C LEU A 241 -3.05 3.00 -13.97
N ILE A 242 -2.98 4.06 -13.16
CA ILE A 242 -1.72 4.58 -12.62
C ILE A 242 -1.28 3.68 -11.47
N SER A 243 0.00 3.35 -11.41
CA SER A 243 0.56 2.47 -10.38
C SER A 243 0.29 3.03 -8.98
N PRO A 244 -0.32 2.27 -8.05
CA PRO A 244 -0.47 2.70 -6.67
C PRO A 244 0.89 2.67 -5.96
N LEU A 245 1.23 3.72 -5.22
CA LEU A 245 2.45 3.79 -4.41
C LEU A 245 2.17 3.58 -2.91
N PHE A 246 1.04 2.96 -2.61
CA PHE A 246 0.65 2.47 -1.29
C PHE A 246 0.02 1.08 -1.47
N GLU A 247 0.68 0.04 -0.96
CA GLU A 247 0.31 -1.35 -1.22
C GLU A 247 0.51 -2.27 -0.01
N TYR A 248 -0.44 -3.21 0.16
CA TYR A 248 -0.38 -4.33 1.10
C TYR A 248 -0.14 -3.93 2.56
N SER A 249 -0.70 -2.79 2.97
CA SER A 249 -0.58 -2.29 4.35
C SER A 249 -1.12 -3.27 5.39
N GLY A 250 -0.70 -3.09 6.64
CA GLY A 250 -1.22 -3.85 7.79
C GLY A 250 -2.65 -3.51 8.21
N ALA A 251 -3.38 -2.70 7.43
CA ALA A 251 -4.74 -2.28 7.76
C ALA A 251 -5.73 -3.47 7.77
N CYS A 252 -6.84 -3.29 8.48
CA CYS A 252 -7.92 -4.27 8.58
C CYS A 252 -8.45 -4.71 7.21
N SER A 253 -8.98 -5.93 7.13
CA SER A 253 -9.70 -6.40 5.95
C SER A 253 -10.93 -5.51 5.72
N GLY A 254 -10.98 -4.82 4.57
CA GLY A 254 -12.05 -3.86 4.28
C GLY A 254 -11.89 -2.48 4.92
N CYS A 255 -10.67 -2.06 5.27
CA CYS A 255 -10.40 -0.73 5.84
C CYS A 255 -10.98 0.40 4.97
N GLY A 256 -11.66 1.35 5.60
CA GLY A 256 -12.25 2.51 4.93
C GLY A 256 -11.27 3.64 4.61
N GLU A 257 -10.07 3.64 5.20
CA GLU A 257 -9.11 4.75 5.05
C GLU A 257 -8.19 4.59 3.84
N THR A 258 -7.63 3.38 3.66
CA THR A 258 -6.55 3.13 2.72
C THR A 258 -6.88 3.30 1.23
N PRO A 259 -8.13 3.11 0.74
CA PRO A 259 -8.47 3.45 -0.65
C PRO A 259 -8.21 4.91 -0.99
N TYR A 260 -8.40 5.83 -0.03
CA TYR A 260 -8.14 7.26 -0.21
C TYR A 260 -6.65 7.55 -0.32
N ILE A 261 -5.83 6.98 0.57
CA ILE A 261 -4.36 7.11 0.51
C ILE A 261 -3.83 6.49 -0.78
N LYS A 262 -4.32 5.31 -1.17
CA LYS A 262 -3.96 4.66 -2.43
C LYS A 262 -4.22 5.57 -3.62
N LEU A 263 -5.44 6.10 -3.76
CA LEU A 263 -5.78 7.03 -4.84
C LEU A 263 -4.90 8.28 -4.80
N LEU A 264 -4.65 8.82 -3.61
CA LEU A 264 -3.80 9.99 -3.43
C LEU A 264 -2.38 9.75 -3.96
N THR A 265 -1.79 8.60 -3.66
CA THR A 265 -0.46 8.22 -4.18
C THR A 265 -0.45 7.99 -5.69
N GLN A 266 -1.55 7.53 -6.30
CA GLN A 266 -1.66 7.39 -7.76
C GLN A 266 -1.61 8.76 -8.46
N LEU A 267 -2.11 9.81 -7.81
CA LEU A 267 -2.18 11.14 -8.42
C LEU A 267 -0.91 11.97 -8.20
N TYR A 268 -0.30 11.88 -7.00
CA TYR A 268 0.79 12.77 -6.60
C TYR A 268 2.02 12.08 -6.04
N GLY A 269 2.02 10.74 -5.94
CA GLY A 269 2.98 9.99 -5.15
C GLY A 269 4.45 10.17 -5.57
N ASP A 270 4.71 10.48 -6.83
CA ASP A 270 6.06 10.72 -7.37
C ASP A 270 6.72 12.04 -6.90
N ARG A 271 5.98 12.86 -6.16
CA ARG A 271 6.41 14.18 -5.64
C ARG A 271 5.77 14.52 -4.30
N MET A 272 5.27 13.51 -3.59
CA MET A 272 4.48 13.68 -2.37
C MET A 272 5.37 13.68 -1.12
N LEU A 273 5.11 14.60 -0.20
CA LEU A 273 5.66 14.59 1.16
C LEU A 273 4.49 14.40 2.13
N ILE A 274 4.55 13.37 2.98
CA ILE A 274 3.49 13.03 3.94
C ILE A 274 3.98 13.30 5.36
N ALA A 275 3.35 14.27 6.01
CA ALA A 275 3.30 14.37 7.47
C ALA A 275 2.06 13.59 7.94
N ASN A 276 2.27 12.51 8.69
CA ASN A 276 1.20 11.66 9.18
C ASN A 276 1.06 11.78 10.69
N ALA A 277 -0.15 12.10 11.18
CA ALA A 277 -0.46 12.09 12.61
C ALA A 277 -0.44 10.65 13.14
N THR A 278 -0.14 10.49 14.43
CA THR A 278 -0.26 9.19 15.09
C THR A 278 -1.74 8.75 15.13
N GLY A 279 -1.99 7.46 14.90
CA GLY A 279 -3.32 6.86 14.74
C GLY A 279 -3.29 5.68 13.77
N CYS A 280 -4.45 5.16 13.35
CA CYS A 280 -4.54 4.04 12.41
C CYS A 280 -3.63 4.24 11.19
N SER A 281 -3.66 5.43 10.58
CA SER A 281 -2.85 5.75 9.41
C SER A 281 -1.34 5.68 9.62
N SER A 282 -0.84 6.00 10.82
CA SER A 282 0.57 5.75 11.15
C SER A 282 0.87 4.27 11.40
N ILE A 283 -0.07 3.52 11.97
CA ILE A 283 0.13 2.10 12.29
C ILE A 283 0.16 1.27 11.01
N TYR A 284 -0.86 1.35 10.16
CA TYR A 284 -0.80 0.61 8.91
C TYR A 284 0.17 1.23 7.90
N GLY A 285 0.53 2.52 8.06
CA GLY A 285 1.41 3.28 7.15
C GLY A 285 2.91 3.19 7.46
N GLY A 286 3.29 2.79 8.68
CA GLY A 286 4.68 2.80 9.12
C GLY A 286 5.01 1.93 10.33
N ASN A 287 4.20 0.91 10.68
CA ASN A 287 4.56 -0.03 11.74
C ASN A 287 5.66 -1.00 11.27
N LEU A 288 6.88 -0.77 11.76
CA LEU A 288 8.05 -1.57 11.44
C LEU A 288 7.84 -3.05 11.84
N PRO A 289 8.34 -4.01 11.05
CA PRO A 289 9.42 -3.86 10.06
C PRO A 289 8.96 -3.63 8.61
N SER A 290 7.68 -3.34 8.39
CA SER A 290 7.10 -3.28 7.04
C SER A 290 6.43 -1.96 6.74
N THR A 291 6.67 -1.46 5.53
CA THR A 291 6.26 -0.14 5.04
C THR A 291 5.50 -0.28 3.72
N PRO A 292 4.23 0.18 3.64
CA PRO A 292 3.39 0.04 2.44
C PRO A 292 3.63 1.10 1.36
N TYR A 293 4.23 2.24 1.71
CA TYR A 293 4.61 3.25 0.74
C TYR A 293 5.76 2.74 -0.11
N THR A 294 5.65 2.84 -1.44
CA THR A 294 6.64 2.29 -2.39
C THR A 294 7.01 3.33 -3.44
N THR A 295 7.88 2.97 -4.40
CA THR A 295 8.32 3.85 -5.49
C THR A 295 7.76 3.42 -6.84
N ASP A 296 7.66 4.37 -7.76
CA ASP A 296 7.49 4.11 -9.18
C ASP A 296 8.76 3.46 -9.79
N ALA A 297 8.70 3.15 -11.09
CA ALA A 297 9.82 2.58 -11.83
C ALA A 297 11.05 3.50 -11.92
N ASN A 298 10.91 4.80 -11.61
CA ASN A 298 12.01 5.76 -11.56
C ASN A 298 12.61 5.90 -10.14
N GLY A 299 12.16 5.10 -9.17
CA GLY A 299 12.59 5.19 -7.77
C GLY A 299 11.98 6.38 -7.03
N ARG A 300 10.89 6.98 -7.52
CA ARG A 300 10.21 8.11 -6.89
C ARG A 300 8.95 7.64 -6.17
N GLY A 301 8.76 8.08 -4.93
CA GLY A 301 7.57 7.74 -4.16
C GLY A 301 7.34 8.72 -3.02
N PRO A 302 6.26 8.53 -2.26
CA PRO A 302 5.94 9.41 -1.14
C PRO A 302 7.04 9.35 -0.07
N ALA A 303 7.61 10.50 0.28
CA ALA A 303 8.45 10.58 1.48
C ALA A 303 7.50 10.70 2.68
N TRP A 304 7.53 9.71 3.58
CA TRP A 304 6.60 9.59 4.68
C TRP A 304 7.31 9.77 6.03
N ALA A 305 6.68 10.52 6.93
CA ALA A 305 7.13 10.64 8.32
C ALA A 305 5.93 10.79 9.27
N ASN A 306 6.07 10.23 10.46
CA ASN A 306 5.20 10.48 11.60
C ASN A 306 6.03 11.16 12.71
N SER A 307 5.63 12.36 13.10
CA SER A 307 6.18 13.05 14.28
C SER A 307 5.42 12.57 15.51
N LEU A 308 4.43 13.32 15.99
CA LEU A 308 3.59 12.96 17.14
C LEU A 308 2.11 12.95 16.76
N PHE A 309 1.26 12.76 17.77
CA PHE A 309 -0.19 12.77 17.58
C PHE A 309 -0.71 14.21 17.46
N GLU A 310 -0.19 15.10 18.29
CA GLU A 310 -0.65 16.47 18.49
C GLU A 310 -0.10 17.50 17.49
N ASP A 311 1.06 17.23 16.86
CA ASP A 311 1.85 18.24 16.14
C ASP A 311 1.83 18.11 14.62
N ASN A 312 1.00 17.22 14.07
CA ASN A 312 1.09 16.85 12.65
C ASN A 312 0.84 18.03 11.69
N ALA A 313 -0.01 18.98 12.09
CA ALA A 313 -0.29 20.17 11.28
C ALA A 313 0.98 21.03 11.13
N GLU A 314 1.60 21.36 12.25
CA GLU A 314 2.80 22.15 12.38
C GLU A 314 4.01 21.44 11.75
N PHE A 315 4.08 20.12 11.90
CA PHE A 315 5.09 19.28 11.28
C PHE A 315 5.04 19.35 9.75
N GLY A 316 3.84 19.20 9.17
CA GLY A 316 3.64 19.36 7.73
C GLY A 316 3.85 20.79 7.22
N LEU A 317 3.52 21.81 8.03
CA LEU A 317 3.87 23.20 7.72
C LEU A 317 5.40 23.37 7.63
N GLY A 318 6.17 22.74 8.53
CA GLY A 318 7.62 22.71 8.45
C GLY A 318 8.15 22.15 7.13
N PHE A 319 7.51 21.11 6.58
CA PHE A 319 7.85 20.59 5.25
C PHE A 319 7.62 21.63 4.15
N ARG A 320 6.47 22.31 4.17
CA ARG A 320 6.12 23.35 3.20
C ARG A 320 7.15 24.49 3.19
N LEU A 321 7.43 25.06 4.36
CA LEU A 321 8.41 26.14 4.53
C LEU A 321 9.81 25.71 4.03
N THR A 322 10.19 24.46 4.30
CA THR A 322 11.47 23.91 3.83
C THR A 322 11.51 23.82 2.31
N VAL A 323 10.46 23.29 1.66
CA VAL A 323 10.39 23.21 0.19
C VAL A 323 10.50 24.60 -0.44
N ASP A 324 9.81 25.60 0.12
CA ASP A 324 9.88 26.98 -0.38
C ASP A 324 11.27 27.58 -0.23
N GLN A 325 11.91 27.36 0.92
CA GLN A 325 13.26 27.85 1.17
C GLN A 325 14.29 27.20 0.22
N HIS A 326 14.19 25.90 -0.04
CA HIS A 326 15.05 25.23 -1.02
C HIS A 326 14.82 25.77 -2.43
N ARG A 327 13.56 25.99 -2.82
CA ARG A 327 13.26 26.61 -4.12
C ARG A 327 13.87 28.00 -4.24
N GLN A 328 13.72 28.85 -3.23
CA GLN A 328 14.33 30.20 -3.22
C GLN A 328 15.86 30.13 -3.32
N ARG A 329 16.49 29.19 -2.59
CA ARG A 329 17.94 28.96 -2.67
C ARG A 329 18.35 28.57 -4.08
N VAL A 330 17.65 27.63 -4.71
CA VAL A 330 17.96 27.20 -6.08
C VAL A 330 17.75 28.33 -7.09
N MET A 331 16.71 29.14 -6.97
CA MET A 331 16.50 30.29 -7.86
C MET A 331 17.60 31.35 -7.74
N ARG A 332 18.11 31.58 -6.52
CA ARG A 332 19.26 32.46 -6.28
C ARG A 332 20.52 31.90 -6.93
N LEU A 333 20.84 30.62 -6.69
CA LEU A 333 21.98 29.95 -7.30
C LEU A 333 21.86 29.95 -8.84
N LEU A 334 20.69 29.65 -9.38
CA LEU A 334 20.43 29.67 -10.83
C LEU A 334 20.79 31.03 -11.46
N SER A 335 20.53 32.13 -10.75
CA SER A 335 20.85 33.49 -11.20
C SER A 335 22.37 33.74 -11.28
N GLU A 336 23.17 33.08 -10.44
CA GLU A 336 24.64 33.18 -10.44
C GLU A 336 25.29 32.47 -11.65
N PHE A 337 24.57 31.51 -12.25
CA PHE A 337 25.03 30.75 -13.43
C PHE A 337 24.28 31.12 -14.72
N ALA A 338 23.49 32.19 -14.71
CA ALA A 338 22.62 32.56 -15.83
C ALA A 338 23.39 32.83 -17.13
N ASP A 339 24.61 33.36 -17.05
CA ASP A 339 25.52 33.61 -18.18
C ASP A 339 26.13 32.34 -18.77
N LYS A 340 26.12 31.24 -18.00
CA LYS A 340 26.65 29.93 -18.41
C LYS A 340 25.56 28.99 -18.95
N LEU A 341 24.30 29.44 -18.99
CA LEU A 341 23.17 28.66 -19.48
C LEU A 341 22.70 29.12 -20.86
N PRO A 342 22.17 28.21 -21.71
CA PRO A 342 21.41 28.61 -22.88
C PRO A 342 20.25 29.53 -22.47
N ALA A 343 20.10 30.67 -23.16
CA ALA A 343 19.11 31.69 -22.80
C ALA A 343 17.67 31.13 -22.73
N GLU A 344 17.32 30.22 -23.65
CA GLU A 344 16.01 29.55 -23.66
C GLU A 344 15.81 28.65 -22.45
N LEU A 345 16.82 27.87 -22.05
CA LEU A 345 16.76 27.01 -20.87
C LEU A 345 16.62 27.84 -19.60
N ASN A 346 17.40 28.91 -19.48
CA ASN A 346 17.29 29.82 -18.34
C ASN A 346 15.88 30.43 -18.24
N ALA A 347 15.36 30.97 -19.34
CA ALA A 347 14.00 31.52 -19.37
C ALA A 347 12.95 30.46 -19.00
N ALA A 348 13.08 29.23 -19.50
CA ALA A 348 12.18 28.12 -19.20
C ALA A 348 12.23 27.70 -17.73
N LEU A 349 13.40 27.73 -17.09
CA LEU A 349 13.57 27.44 -15.67
C LEU A 349 12.94 28.51 -14.76
N HIS A 350 12.74 29.74 -15.24
CA HIS A 350 12.04 30.80 -14.51
C HIS A 350 10.51 30.82 -14.75
N ALA A 351 10.02 30.19 -15.82
CA ALA A 351 8.60 30.12 -16.15
C ALA A 351 7.85 29.06 -15.32
N GLU A 352 6.51 29.10 -15.31
CA GLU A 352 5.70 27.99 -14.79
C GLU A 352 5.79 26.77 -15.72
N ALA A 353 5.83 25.57 -15.13
CA ALA A 353 5.89 24.32 -15.88
C ALA A 353 5.29 23.17 -15.05
N THR A 354 4.76 22.16 -15.72
CA THR A 354 4.33 20.93 -15.03
C THR A 354 5.53 20.21 -14.43
N PRO A 355 5.33 19.33 -13.42
CA PRO A 355 6.43 18.55 -12.83
C PRO A 355 7.23 17.73 -13.85
N GLU A 356 6.59 17.21 -14.90
CA GLU A 356 7.25 16.42 -15.96
C GLU A 356 8.19 17.28 -16.78
N VAL A 357 7.68 18.39 -17.34
CA VAL A 357 8.48 19.36 -18.09
C VAL A 357 9.61 19.90 -17.23
N ARG A 358 9.33 20.16 -15.94
CA ARG A 358 10.36 20.63 -15.01
C ARG A 358 11.50 19.63 -14.83
N ARG A 359 11.22 18.33 -14.79
CA ARG A 359 12.26 17.29 -14.67
C ARG A 359 13.15 17.24 -15.90
N GLU A 360 12.58 17.40 -17.09
CA GLU A 360 13.35 17.51 -18.33
C GLU A 360 14.27 18.73 -18.30
N GLN A 361 13.75 19.88 -17.87
CA GLN A 361 14.54 21.10 -17.70
C GLN A 361 15.66 20.95 -16.65
N VAL A 362 15.40 20.26 -15.53
CA VAL A 362 16.42 19.96 -14.51
C VAL A 362 17.49 19.03 -15.08
N ALA A 363 17.11 18.03 -15.88
CA ALA A 363 18.08 17.17 -16.56
C ALA A 363 18.95 17.97 -17.55
N ALA A 364 18.34 18.88 -18.33
CA ALA A 364 19.07 19.77 -19.22
C ALA A 364 19.99 20.74 -18.46
N LEU A 365 19.55 21.26 -17.31
CA LEU A 365 20.37 22.09 -16.41
C LEU A 365 21.63 21.33 -15.94
N ARG A 366 21.44 20.08 -15.48
CA ARG A 366 22.54 19.20 -15.06
C ARG A 366 23.54 18.95 -16.18
N GLN A 367 23.07 18.79 -17.42
CA GLN A 367 23.94 18.63 -18.58
C GLN A 367 24.68 19.93 -18.94
N ALA A 368 23.99 21.07 -18.93
CA ALA A 368 24.56 22.36 -19.31
C ALA A 368 25.66 22.84 -18.34
N LEU A 369 25.53 22.53 -17.05
CA LEU A 369 26.50 22.90 -16.02
C LEU A 369 27.45 21.77 -15.62
N ALA A 370 27.48 20.66 -16.37
CA ALA A 370 28.38 19.56 -16.10
C ALA A 370 29.85 20.02 -16.19
N GLY A 371 30.59 19.92 -15.08
CA GLY A 371 32.00 20.32 -15.00
C GLY A 371 32.22 21.83 -14.92
N VAL A 372 31.19 22.62 -14.65
CA VAL A 372 31.32 24.06 -14.37
C VAL A 372 31.68 24.25 -12.90
N ASP A 373 32.85 24.83 -12.64
CA ASP A 373 33.32 25.11 -11.27
C ASP A 373 32.30 25.94 -10.48
N GLY A 374 31.99 25.45 -9.26
CA GLY A 374 31.07 26.11 -8.32
C GLY A 374 29.59 25.75 -8.50
N ALA A 375 29.22 25.03 -9.57
CA ALA A 375 27.83 24.66 -9.83
C ALA A 375 27.33 23.49 -8.95
N GLU A 376 28.18 22.86 -8.15
CA GLU A 376 27.88 21.63 -7.41
C GLU A 376 26.67 21.79 -6.49
N GLU A 377 26.57 22.90 -5.76
CA GLU A 377 25.43 23.17 -4.89
C GLU A 377 24.12 23.32 -5.67
N LEU A 378 24.13 24.07 -6.78
CA LEU A 378 22.96 24.22 -7.64
C LEU A 378 22.50 22.87 -8.17
N LEU A 379 23.45 22.05 -8.63
CA LEU A 379 23.15 20.73 -9.17
C LEU A 379 22.62 19.80 -8.08
N THR A 380 23.18 19.78 -6.88
CA THR A 380 22.66 18.95 -5.79
C THR A 380 21.21 19.29 -5.45
N ASP A 381 20.86 20.58 -5.41
CA ASP A 381 19.53 21.02 -4.99
C ASP A 381 18.51 21.20 -6.13
N ALA A 382 18.91 21.02 -7.39
CA ALA A 382 18.10 21.34 -8.58
C ALA A 382 16.69 20.71 -8.57
N ASP A 383 16.51 19.55 -7.94
CA ASP A 383 15.23 18.86 -7.84
C ASP A 383 14.19 19.60 -6.98
N ALA A 384 14.61 20.62 -6.21
CA ALA A 384 13.70 21.55 -5.53
C ALA A 384 12.95 22.47 -6.51
N LEU A 385 13.36 22.54 -7.78
CA LEU A 385 12.59 23.22 -8.81
C LEU A 385 11.32 22.45 -9.19
N VAL A 386 11.31 21.12 -9.02
CA VAL A 386 10.14 20.28 -9.22
C VAL A 386 9.19 20.47 -8.05
N GLU A 387 7.98 20.95 -8.34
CA GLU A 387 6.95 21.20 -7.34
C GLU A 387 6.64 19.96 -6.49
N LYS A 388 6.70 20.10 -5.16
CA LYS A 388 6.36 19.05 -4.19
C LYS A 388 4.94 19.27 -3.67
N SER A 389 4.20 18.18 -3.50
CA SER A 389 2.85 18.18 -2.94
C SER A 389 2.92 17.76 -1.47
N VAL A 390 2.71 18.71 -0.56
CA VAL A 390 2.76 18.48 0.90
C VAL A 390 1.38 18.08 1.41
N TRP A 391 1.31 16.93 2.07
CA TRP A 391 0.08 16.34 2.61
C TRP A 391 0.20 16.07 4.10
N LEU A 392 -0.84 16.48 4.83
CA LEU A 392 -0.98 16.30 6.27
C LEU A 392 -2.14 15.33 6.47
N ILE A 393 -1.80 14.09 6.80
CA ILE A 393 -2.76 12.98 6.89
C ILE A 393 -2.98 12.61 8.35
N GLY A 394 -4.22 12.45 8.78
CA GLY A 394 -4.53 11.95 10.12
C GLY A 394 -6.01 11.61 10.30
N GLY A 395 -6.34 10.95 11.41
CA GLY A 395 -7.72 10.58 11.74
C GLY A 395 -8.51 11.71 12.39
N ASP A 396 -9.79 11.46 12.68
CA ASP A 396 -10.67 12.42 13.35
C ASP A 396 -10.16 12.84 14.75
N GLY A 397 -9.65 11.92 15.58
CA GLY A 397 -9.10 12.29 16.89
C GLY A 397 -7.92 13.26 16.86
N TRP A 398 -7.11 13.23 15.78
CA TRP A 398 -6.09 14.26 15.57
C TRP A 398 -6.75 15.59 15.19
N ALA A 399 -7.57 15.58 14.15
CA ALA A 399 -8.05 16.80 13.52
C ALA A 399 -9.08 17.56 14.36
N TYR A 400 -9.94 16.86 15.10
CA TYR A 400 -11.06 17.44 15.84
C TYR A 400 -10.75 17.68 17.32
N ASP A 401 -9.73 17.02 17.87
CA ASP A 401 -9.38 17.10 19.29
C ASP A 401 -7.94 17.56 19.51
N ILE A 402 -6.99 16.62 19.62
CA ILE A 402 -5.66 16.93 20.19
C ILE A 402 -4.82 17.85 19.30
N GLY A 403 -4.94 17.72 17.97
CA GLY A 403 -4.22 18.52 16.99
C GLY A 403 -5.02 19.69 16.41
N PHE A 404 -6.25 19.92 16.89
CA PHE A 404 -7.14 20.94 16.32
C PHE A 404 -6.54 22.35 16.39
N GLY A 405 -5.86 22.71 17.50
CA GLY A 405 -5.22 24.02 17.64
C GLY A 405 -4.12 24.27 16.61
N GLY A 406 -3.29 23.24 16.34
CA GLY A 406 -2.27 23.29 15.29
C GLY A 406 -2.89 23.36 13.89
N LEU A 407 -3.94 22.57 13.66
CA LEU A 407 -4.68 22.55 12.41
C LEU A 407 -5.32 23.90 12.07
N ASP A 408 -6.02 24.52 13.04
CA ASP A 408 -6.60 25.85 12.91
C ASP A 408 -5.52 26.89 12.57
N HIS A 409 -4.38 26.85 13.27
CA HIS A 409 -3.27 27.75 12.99
C HIS A 409 -2.76 27.60 11.55
N VAL A 410 -2.49 26.37 11.10
CA VAL A 410 -1.99 26.11 9.74
C VAL A 410 -3.01 26.54 8.68
N LEU A 411 -4.30 26.27 8.88
CA LEU A 411 -5.37 26.69 7.98
C LEU A 411 -5.57 28.22 7.95
N SER A 412 -5.17 28.94 9.00
CA SER A 412 -5.22 30.40 9.05
C SER A 412 -4.12 31.06 8.21
N LEU A 413 -3.07 30.30 7.83
CA LEU A 413 -1.97 30.77 6.98
C LEU A 413 -2.32 30.63 5.50
N THR A 414 -1.50 31.24 4.64
CA THR A 414 -1.65 31.16 3.17
C THR A 414 -0.78 30.10 2.52
N GLU A 415 -0.14 29.24 3.33
CA GLU A 415 0.81 28.26 2.87
C GLU A 415 0.13 27.12 2.10
N ASN A 416 0.74 26.69 0.99
CA ASN A 416 0.16 25.68 0.11
C ASN A 416 0.36 24.26 0.66
N VAL A 417 -0.54 23.85 1.54
CA VAL A 417 -0.61 22.51 2.12
C VAL A 417 -1.95 21.83 1.82
N ASN A 418 -1.94 20.50 1.79
CA ASN A 418 -3.15 19.70 1.60
C ASN A 418 -3.40 18.89 2.87
N ILE A 419 -4.61 18.91 3.40
CA ILE A 419 -4.98 18.17 4.61
C ILE A 419 -5.99 17.08 4.23
N LEU A 420 -5.71 15.84 4.63
CA LEU A 420 -6.62 14.71 4.49
C LEU A 420 -6.97 14.18 5.87
N VAL A 421 -8.20 14.45 6.30
CA VAL A 421 -8.76 13.88 7.52
C VAL A 421 -9.53 12.61 7.19
N LEU A 422 -9.09 11.49 7.77
CA LEU A 422 -9.70 10.17 7.64
C LEU A 422 -10.70 10.00 8.77
N ASP A 423 -11.90 10.55 8.57
CA ASP A 423 -12.92 10.61 9.62
C ASP A 423 -13.62 9.25 9.80
N THR A 424 -13.29 8.58 10.90
CA THR A 424 -13.91 7.33 11.33
C THR A 424 -14.93 7.53 12.44
N GLN A 425 -15.16 8.79 12.86
CA GLN A 425 -16.05 9.20 13.94
C GLN A 425 -15.74 8.53 15.29
N CYS A 426 -14.51 8.05 15.47
CA CYS A 426 -14.01 7.44 16.69
C CYS A 426 -12.48 7.32 16.66
N TYR A 427 -11.89 7.03 17.82
CA TYR A 427 -10.44 6.81 17.90
C TYR A 427 -10.11 5.37 17.52
N SER A 428 -10.23 5.03 16.23
CA SER A 428 -10.17 3.65 15.73
C SER A 428 -8.98 2.80 16.20
N ASN A 429 -7.83 3.41 16.52
CA ASN A 429 -6.61 2.68 16.91
C ASN A 429 -6.60 2.21 18.37
N THR A 430 -7.21 2.96 19.28
CA THR A 430 -7.16 2.75 20.74
C THR A 430 -8.54 2.38 21.27
#